data_AF-D8JS08-F1
#
_entry.id   AF-D8JS08-F1
#
_cell.length_a   1.000
_cell.length_b   1.000
_cell.length_c   1.000
_cell.angle_alpha   90.00
_cell.angle_beta   90.00
_cell.angle_gamma   90.00
#
_symmetry.space_group_name_H-M   'P 1'
#
loop_
_entity.id
_entity.type
_entity.pdbx_description
1 polymer ?
#
loop_
_entity_poly.entity_id
_entity_poly.type
_entity_poly.pdbx_seq_one_letter_code
_entity_poly.pdbx_strand_id
1 'polypeptide(L)' 'MNSFQLIEYAAWALSIVLGLYMLFDTIKTNRAYSEDLLTSSREGEIDEALVIDPPHQGGHL' A
#
# COMPACT_ATOMS: atom_id res chain seq x y z
N MET A 1 -22.85 26.73 -18.90
CA MET A 1 -22.72 25.59 -17.96
C MET A 1 -23.55 25.86 -16.73
N ASN A 2 -24.30 24.87 -16.25
CA ASN A 2 -25.05 24.96 -15.01
C ASN A 2 -24.27 24.33 -13.84
N SER A 3 -24.76 24.53 -12.61
CA SER A 3 -24.09 24.05 -11.40
C SER A 3 -23.93 22.52 -11.37
N PHE A 4 -24.89 21.78 -11.95
CA PHE A 4 -24.84 20.32 -12.02
C PHE A 4 -23.69 19.85 -12.92
N GLN A 5 -23.55 20.43 -14.12
CA GLN A 5 -22.46 20.12 -15.05
C GLN A 5 -21.08 20.44 -14.45
N LEU A 6 -20.98 21.52 -13.67
CA LEU A 6 -19.72 21.89 -13.02
C LEU A 6 -19.30 20.86 -11.97
N ILE A 7 -20.24 20.39 -11.15
CA ILE A 7 -19.98 19.34 -10.15
C ILE A 7 -19.72 17.99 -10.82
N GLU A 8 -20.41 17.68 -11.91
CA GLU A 8 -20.17 16.48 -12.71
C GLU A 8 -18.73 16.43 -13.23
N TYR A 9 -18.24 17.51 -13.84
CA TYR A 9 -16.85 17.57 -14.30
C TYR A 9 -15.85 17.50 -13.15
N ALA A 10 -16.15 18.12 -12.01
CA ALA A 10 -15.31 18.01 -10.82
C ALA A 10 -15.24 16.56 -10.30
N ALA A 11 -16.37 15.85 -10.28
CA ALA A 11 -16.43 14.44 -9.88
C ALA A 11 -15.65 13.54 -10.84
N TRP A 12 -15.78 13.76 -12.15
CA TRP A 12 -14.99 13.06 -13.16
C TRP A 12 -13.50 13.32 -13.02
N ALA A 13 -13.10 14.59 -12.85
CA ALA A 13 -11.71 14.95 -12.64
C ALA A 13 -11.13 14.28 -11.38
N LEU A 14 -11.87 14.30 -10.27
CA LEU A 14 -11.47 13.65 -9.02
C LEU A 14 -11.33 12.13 -9.20
N SER A 15 -12.27 11.50 -9.90
CA SER A 15 -12.21 10.06 -10.22
C SER A 15 -10.96 9.71 -11.02
N ILE A 16 -10.60 10.52 -12.01
CA ILE A 16 -9.37 10.32 -12.81
C ILE A 16 -8.14 10.45 -11.92
N VAL A 17 -8.07 11.49 -11.08
CA VAL A 17 -6.94 11.72 -10.16
C VAL A 17 -6.77 10.53 -9.22
N LEU A 18 -7.85 10.04 -8.61
CA LEU A 18 -7.81 8.88 -7.72
C LEU A 18 -7.41 7.60 -8.47
N GLY A 19 -7.94 7.38 -9.68
CA GLY A 19 -7.57 6.23 -10.51
C GLY A 19 -6.09 6.23 -10.89
N LEU A 20 -5.54 7.40 -11.28
CA LEU A 20 -4.13 7.56 -11.57
C LEU A 20 -3.26 7.37 -10.33
N TYR A 21 -3.70 7.87 -9.16
CA TYR A 21 -3.00 7.67 -7.90
C TYR A 21 -2.91 6.18 -7.54
N MET A 22 -4.03 5.46 -7.62
CA MET A 22 -4.04 4.01 -7.39
C MET A 22 -3.16 3.26 -8.38
N LEU A 23 -3.20 3.61 -9.66
CA LEU A 23 -2.35 2.97 -10.67
C LEU A 23 -0.86 3.20 -10.40
N PHE A 24 -0.50 4.43 -10.04
CA PHE A 24 0.87 4.78 -9.67
C PHE A 24 1.33 3.98 -8.44
N ASP A 25 0.49 3.89 -7.42
CA ASP A 25 0.77 3.12 -6.21
C ASP A 25 0.95 1.63 -6.51
N THR A 26 0.07 1.04 -7.32
CA THR A 26 0.19 -0.35 -7.78
C THR A 26 1.52 -0.58 -8.51
N ILE A 27 1.90 0.29 -9.45
CA ILE A 27 3.18 0.16 -10.18
C ILE A 27 4.37 0.30 -9.24
N LYS A 28 4.31 1.25 -8.30
CA LYS A 28 5.38 1.48 -7.33
C LYS A 28 5.55 0.25 -6.42
N THR A 29 4.47 -0.26 -5.86
CA THR A 29 4.45 -1.43 -4.97
C THR A 29 4.96 -2.67 -5.69
N ASN A 30 4.48 -2.92 -6.92
CA ASN A 30 4.92 -4.06 -7.73
C ASN A 30 6.42 -4.01 -8.08
N ARG A 31 7.03 -2.82 -8.11
CA ARG A 31 8.47 -2.65 -8.34
C ARG A 31 9.31 -2.77 -7.07
N ALA A 32 8.71 -2.51 -5.91
CA ALA A 32 9.40 -2.51 -4.62
C ALA A 32 9.47 -3.90 -3.99
N TYR A 33 8.50 -4.77 -4.27
CA TYR A 33 8.35 -6.08 -3.63
C TYR A 33 8.23 -7.20 -4.68
N SER A 34 8.65 -8.41 -4.33
CA SER A 34 8.48 -9.58 -5.19
C SER A 34 7.05 -10.12 -5.16
N GLU A 35 6.60 -10.74 -6.25
CA GLU A 35 5.26 -11.34 -6.34
C GLU A 35 5.04 -12.46 -5.31
N ASP A 36 6.07 -13.26 -5.03
CA ASP A 36 6.01 -14.30 -3.99
C ASP A 36 5.76 -13.71 -2.59
N LEU A 37 6.24 -12.49 -2.34
CA LEU A 37 5.97 -11.77 -1.09
C LEU A 37 4.55 -11.18 -1.09
N LEU A 38 4.15 -10.49 -2.16
CA LEU A 38 2.83 -9.85 -2.28
C LEU A 38 1.66 -10.85 -2.26
N THR A 39 1.88 -12.07 -2.73
CA THR A 39 0.89 -13.16 -2.75
C THR A 39 1.08 -14.15 -1.59
N SER A 40 2.03 -13.88 -0.69
CA SER A 40 2.29 -14.71 0.46
C SER A 40 1.16 -14.65 1.48
N SER A 41 0.85 -15.79 2.11
CA SER A 41 -0.02 -15.85 3.29
C SER A 41 0.76 -15.65 4.60
N ARG A 42 2.01 -15.18 4.53
CA ARG A 42 2.82 -14.81 5.71
C ARG A 42 2.21 -13.58 6.38
N GLU A 43 1.50 -13.79 7.47
CA GLU A 43 0.99 -12.73 8.31
C GLU A 43 2.13 -12.21 9.21
N GLY A 44 2.74 -11.07 8.86
CA GLY A 44 3.64 -10.32 9.76
C GLY A 44 5.15 -10.43 9.54
N GLU A 45 5.66 -11.24 8.60
CA GLU A 45 7.05 -11.14 8.13
C GLU A 45 7.15 -10.08 7.02
N ILE A 46 7.04 -8.80 7.37
CA ILE A 46 7.36 -7.71 6.44
C ILE A 46 8.87 -7.50 6.56
N ASP A 47 9.61 -7.66 5.47
CA ASP A 47 11.09 -7.53 5.39
C ASP A 47 11.64 -6.13 5.76
N GLU A 48 10.79 -5.25 6.30
CA GLU A 48 11.19 -4.02 6.98
C GLU A 48 11.66 -4.36 8.41
N ALA A 49 12.77 -5.11 8.45
CA ALA A 49 13.44 -5.51 9.67
C ALA A 49 13.94 -4.27 10.45
N LEU A 50 13.11 -3.79 11.37
CA LEU A 50 13.60 -3.26 12.62
C LEU A 50 13.04 -4.10 13.77
N VAL A 51 13.30 -5.41 13.70
CA VAL A 51 13.25 -6.28 14.87
C VAL A 51 14.47 -5.96 15.72
N ILE A 52 14.35 -4.96 16.61
CA ILE A 52 15.15 -4.91 17.82
C ILE A 52 14.31 -5.58 18.90
N ASP A 53 14.28 -6.91 18.89
CA ASP A 53 13.86 -7.64 20.08
C ASP A 53 15.14 -7.98 20.86
N PRO A 54 15.34 -7.44 22.07
CA PRO A 54 16.48 -7.82 22.89
C PRO A 54 16.42 -9.32 23.18
N PRO A 55 17.57 -10.00 23.35
CA PRO A 55 17.57 -11.42 23.68
C PRO A 55 16.85 -11.60 25.02
N HIS A 56 15.61 -12.09 24.96
CA HIS A 56 14.95 -12.65 26.13
C HIS A 56 15.67 -13.96 26.46
N GLN A 57 16.75 -13.81 27.22
CA GLN A 57 17.47 -14.87 27.90
C GLN A 57 16.57 -15.38 29.04
N GLY A 58 15.50 -16.07 28.68
CA GLY A 58 14.66 -16.85 29.59
C GLY A 58 15.46 -18.07 30.03
N GLY A 59 15.83 -18.08 31.32
CA GLY A 59 16.83 -18.96 31.90
C GLY A 59 16.63 -20.45 31.69
N HIS A 60 17.77 -21.15 31.61
CA HIS A 60 17.92 -22.52 32.06
C HIS A 60 17.18 -22.72 33.40
N LEU A 61 16.29 -23.70 33.47
CA LEU A 61 16.21 -24.77 34.47
C LEU A 61 15.20 -25.83 34.00
#